data_AF-A0A9X3BE01-F1
#
_entry.id   AF-A0A9X3BE01-F1
#
_cell.length_a   1.000
_cell.length_b   1.000
_cell.length_c   1.000
_cell.angle_alpha   90.00
_cell.angle_beta   90.00
_cell.angle_gamma   90.00
#
_symmetry.space_group_name_H-M   'P 1'
#
loop_
_entity.id
_entity.type
_entity.pdbx_description
1 polymer ?
#
loop_
_entity_poly.entity_id
_entity_poly.type
_entity_poly.pdbx_seq_one_letter_code
_entity_poly.pdbx_strand_id
1 'polypeptide(L)' 'MSNDPAISVRRFPWNLDHTSVCDLCGKWRVQGNHAKCSRQRQLLNAHRRHHPPK' A
#
# COMPACT_ATOMS: atom_id res chain seq x y z
N MET A 1 -16.36 18.80 -19.17
CA MET A 1 -16.13 18.12 -17.89
C MET A 1 -16.79 16.75 -17.98
N SER A 2 -16.03 15.71 -18.28
CA SER A 2 -16.55 14.36 -18.47
C SER A 2 -16.26 13.53 -17.22
N ASN A 3 -17.33 13.25 -16.45
CA ASN A 3 -17.34 12.33 -15.31
C ASN A 3 -17.50 10.90 -15.84
N ASP A 4 -16.39 10.29 -16.26
CA ASP A 4 -16.36 8.91 -16.69
C ASP A 4 -15.66 8.06 -15.61
N PRO A 5 -16.36 7.15 -14.89
CA PRO A 5 -15.74 6.30 -13.86
C PRO A 5 -14.78 5.26 -14.46
N ALA A 6 -14.65 5.22 -15.80
CA ALA A 6 -13.87 4.26 -16.55
C ALA A 6 -12.49 4.75 -16.99
N ILE A 7 -11.95 5.86 -16.45
CA ILE A 7 -10.50 6.10 -16.48
C ILE A 7 -9.81 5.16 -15.48
N SER A 8 -10.04 3.87 -15.68
CA SER A 8 -9.20 2.79 -15.23
C SER A 8 -7.88 2.92 -15.99
N VAL A 9 -7.02 3.84 -15.53
CA VAL A 9 -5.60 3.75 -15.86
C VAL A 9 -5.22 2.34 -15.45
N ARG A 10 -5.01 1.47 -16.45
CA ARG A 10 -4.45 0.14 -16.27
C ARG A 10 -3.08 0.36 -15.65
N ARG A 11 -3.05 0.51 -14.33
CA ARG A 11 -1.85 0.72 -13.53
C ARG A 11 -1.11 -0.59 -13.61
N PHE A 12 -0.17 -0.65 -14.55
CA PHE A 12 0.71 -1.78 -14.71
C PHE A 12 1.30 -2.13 -13.34
N PRO A 13 1.30 -3.42 -12.94
CA PRO A 13 1.57 -3.88 -11.57
C PRO A 13 2.96 -3.55 -11.04
N TRP A 14 3.84 -3.03 -11.90
CA TRP A 14 5.24 -2.72 -11.61
C TRP A 14 5.47 -1.32 -11.01
N ASN A 15 4.48 -0.40 -11.09
CA ASN A 15 4.57 0.95 -10.51
C ASN A 15 3.87 1.03 -9.16
N LEU A 16 4.17 0.11 -8.25
CA LEU A 16 3.55 0.05 -6.92
C LEU A 16 3.81 1.36 -6.16
N ASP A 17 5.00 1.94 -6.27
CA ASP A 17 5.38 3.13 -5.52
C ASP A 17 4.56 4.36 -5.92
N HIS A 18 4.37 4.62 -7.23
CA HIS A 18 3.67 5.82 -7.73
C HIS A 18 2.15 5.72 -7.66
N THR A 19 1.61 4.51 -7.50
CA THR A 19 0.18 4.27 -7.62
C THR A 19 -0.46 3.76 -6.35
N SER A 20 0.33 3.29 -5.37
CA SER A 20 -0.23 2.80 -4.12
C SER A 20 -0.12 3.81 -2.99
N VAL A 21 -1.21 3.92 -2.22
CA VAL A 21 -1.25 4.65 -0.95
C VAL A 21 -0.86 3.68 0.16
N CYS A 22 -0.09 4.17 1.12
CA CYS A 22 0.23 3.45 2.33
C CYS A 22 -1.01 3.38 3.23
N ASP A 23 -1.44 2.17 3.55
CA ASP A 23 -2.54 1.84 4.46
C ASP A 23 -2.30 2.30 5.92
N LEU A 24 -1.04 2.49 6.32
CA LEU A 24 -0.69 2.89 7.69
C LEU A 24 -0.69 4.41 7.90
N CYS A 25 -0.27 5.18 6.90
CA CYS A 25 -0.11 6.64 7.02
C CYS A 25 -0.94 7.45 6.03
N GLY A 26 -1.66 6.80 5.12
CA GLY A 26 -2.53 7.45 4.12
C GLY A 26 -1.79 8.24 3.04
N LYS A 27 -0.45 8.22 3.02
CA LYS A 27 0.37 8.92 2.03
C LYS A 27 0.72 8.01 0.85
N TRP A 28 0.93 8.60 -0.33
CA TRP A 28 1.46 7.88 -1.48
C TRP A 28 2.80 7.23 -1.15
N ARG A 29 3.04 5.99 -1.57
CA ARG A 29 4.29 5.26 -1.23
C ARG A 29 5.54 5.96 -1.75
N VAL A 30 5.43 6.69 -2.87
CA VAL A 30 6.49 7.57 -3.39
C VAL A 30 6.78 8.81 -2.54
N GLN A 31 5.84 9.27 -1.74
CA GLN A 31 5.96 10.52 -1.00
C GLN A 31 6.26 10.26 0.47
N GLY A 32 7.50 10.55 0.87
CA GLY A 32 7.94 10.57 2.27
C GLY A 32 8.63 9.29 2.74
N ASN A 33 9.16 9.36 3.97
CA ASN A 33 9.89 8.25 4.59
C ASN A 33 8.92 7.24 5.23
N HIS A 34 8.91 6.01 4.70
CA HIS A 34 8.05 4.92 5.16
C HIS A 34 8.74 3.93 6.12
N ALA A 35 9.92 4.26 6.67
CA ALA A 35 10.65 3.37 7.58
C ALA A 35 9.81 2.96 8.81
N LYS A 36 9.08 3.91 9.41
CA LYS A 36 8.17 3.64 10.54
C LYS A 36 7.01 2.73 10.13
N CYS A 37 6.42 2.97 8.95
CA CYS A 37 5.35 2.15 8.40
C CYS A 37 5.83 0.71 8.13
N SER A 38 7.05 0.55 7.60
CA SER A 38 7.65 -0.76 7.36
C SER A 38 7.81 -1.55 8.66
N ARG A 39 8.36 -0.92 9.71
CA ARG A 39 8.51 -1.55 11.04
C ARG A 39 7.17 -1.97 11.63
N GLN A 40 6.15 -1.12 11.56
CA GLN A 40 4.81 -1.45 12.05
C GLN A 40 4.20 -2.65 11.27
N ARG A 41 4.41 -2.71 9.95
CA ARG A 41 4.01 -3.86 9.14
C ARG A 41 4.72 -5.15 9.51
N GLN A 42 6.01 -5.07 9.83
CA GLN A 42 6.77 -6.23 10.31
C GLN A 42 6.18 -6.76 11.63
N LEU A 43 5.82 -5.89 12.57
CA LEU A 43 5.18 -6.29 13.83
C LEU A 43 3.80 -6.93 13.60
N LEU A 44 2.96 -6.33 12.75
CA LEU A 44 1.66 -6.88 12.39
C LEU A 44 1.79 -8.25 11.70
N ASN A 45 2.77 -8.41 10.81
CA ASN A 45 3.02 -9.68 10.14
C ASN A 45 3.68 -10.72 11.05
N ALA A 46 4.50 -10.32 12.02
CA ALA A 46 5.07 -11.23 13.01
C ALA A 46 3.95 -11.95 13.77
N HIS A 47 2.90 -11.22 14.19
CA HIS A 47 1.72 -11.82 14.81
C HIS A 47 1.05 -12.87 13.91
N ARG A 48 0.93 -12.62 12.59
CA ARG A 48 0.32 -13.55 11.63
C ARG A 48 1.18 -14.77 11.32
N ARG A 49 2.51 -14.67 11.43
CA ARG A 49 3.43 -15.79 11.18
C ARG A 49 3.42 -16.83 12.30
N HIS A 50 3.18 -16.41 13.54
CA HIS A 50 3.13 -17.30 14.69
C HIS A 50 1.75 -17.97 14.88
N HIS A 51 0.70 -17.43 14.26
CA HIS A 51 -0.65 -17.97 14.32
C HIS A 51 -1.22 -18.10 12.90
N PRO A 52 -0.87 -19.16 12.16
CA PRO A 52 -1.53 -19.45 10.90
C PRO A 52 -3.03 -19.70 11.17
N PRO A 53 -3.95 -19.10 10.39
CA PRO A 53 -5.36 -19.45 10.48
C PRO A 53 -5.51 -20.97 10.21
N LYS A 54 -6.25 -21.65 11.10
CA LYS A 54 -6.49 -23.09 11.07
C LYS A 54 -7.45 -23.47 9.95
#